data_AF-A0A1I8J3Q0-F1
#
_entry.id   AF-A0A1I8J3Q0-F1
#
_cell.length_a   1.000
_cell.length_b   1.000
_cell.length_c   1.000
_cell.angle_alpha   90.00
_cell.angle_beta   90.00
_cell.angle_gamma   90.00
#
_symmetry.space_group_name_H-M   'P 1'
#
loop_
_entity.id
_entity.type
_entity.pdbx_description
1 polymer ?
#
loop_
_entity_poly.entity_id
_entity_poly.type
_entity_poly.pdbx_seq_one_letter_code
_entity_poly.pdbx_strand_id
1 'polypeptide(L)'
;GQRQKLTNGRLILEKSVVIGFLCVRLVLEFIKLVFKRLQYLKNYENLFFVTLYILTFVFIYPPDSEPCIDNWIFGIFSVILAWCLLIFQFEHLPVTGIYSLMFQKVIISLVKVLLIFAFFIIGFGLAFNIGLVSQVSN
;
A
#
# COMPACT_ATOMS: atom_id res chain seq x y z
N GLY A 1 8.87 -5.80 22.64
CA GLY A 1 9.95 -4.81 22.48
C GLY A 1 9.44 -3.47 22.96
N GLN A 2 10.03 -2.91 24.02
CA GLN A 2 9.55 -1.66 24.60
C GLN A 2 9.98 -0.45 23.77
N ARG A 3 9.04 0.47 23.57
CA ARG A 3 9.25 1.74 22.85
C ARG A 3 10.20 2.63 23.64
N GLN A 4 11.36 2.97 23.06
CA GLN A 4 12.23 4.01 23.61
C GLN A 4 11.57 5.38 23.39
N LYS A 5 11.46 6.17 24.46
CA LYS A 5 10.97 7.55 24.37
C LYS A 5 12.03 8.41 23.69
N LEU A 6 11.64 9.14 22.65
CA LEU A 6 12.53 10.10 22.01
C LEU A 6 12.82 11.25 22.98
N THR A 7 14.09 11.45 23.31
CA THR A 7 14.56 12.57 24.15
C THR A 7 14.89 13.82 23.34
N ASN A 8 14.96 13.70 22.01
CA ASN A 8 15.29 14.79 21.08
C ASN A 8 14.05 15.60 20.68
N GLY A 9 13.85 16.75 21.33
CA GLY A 9 12.73 17.66 21.05
C GLY A 9 12.63 18.12 19.59
N ARG A 10 13.76 18.26 18.89
CA ARG A 10 13.79 18.62 17.46
C ARG A 10 13.11 17.57 16.58
N LEU A 11 13.37 16.28 16.80
CA LEU A 11 12.77 15.19 16.03
C LEU A 11 11.26 15.08 16.26
N ILE A 12 10.80 15.39 17.48
CA ILE A 12 9.37 15.39 17.82
C ILE A 12 8.64 16.52 17.08
N LEU A 13 9.25 17.71 17.00
CA LEU A 13 8.71 18.84 16.24
C LEU A 13 8.59 18.51 14.75
N GLU A 14 9.63 17.95 14.13
CA GLU A 14 9.61 17.56 12.71
C GLU A 14 8.47 16.56 12.43
N LYS A 15 8.34 15.51 13.26
CA LYS A 15 7.24 14.52 13.14
C LYS A 15 5.86 15.18 13.32
N SER A 16 5.74 16.11 14.25
CA SER A 16 4.47 16.82 14.52
C SER A 16 4.02 17.68 13.34
N VAL A 17 4.96 18.38 12.67
CA VAL A 17 4.66 19.15 11.45
C VAL A 17 4.15 18.24 10.33
N VAL A 18 4.82 17.09 10.13
CA VAL A 18 4.40 16.10 9.12
C VAL A 18 3.00 15.56 9.43
N ILE A 19 2.72 15.23 10.71
CA ILE A 19 1.39 14.80 11.16
C ILE A 19 0.33 15.86 10.86
N GLY A 20 0.61 17.12 11.18
CA GLY A 20 -0.32 18.22 10.93
C GLY A 20 -0.69 18.34 9.45
N PHE A 21 0.31 18.32 8.56
CA PHE A 21 0.09 18.32 7.11
C PHE A 21 -0.70 17.09 6.65
N LEU A 22 -0.37 15.91 7.18
CA LEU A 22 -1.04 14.65 6.85
C LEU A 22 -2.51 14.68 7.26
N CYS A 23 -2.83 15.18 8.46
CA CYS A 23 -4.19 15.34 8.93
C CYS A 23 -5.00 16.29 8.05
N VAL A 24 -4.44 17.44 7.66
CA VAL A 24 -5.11 18.36 6.73
C VAL A 24 -5.41 17.66 5.39
N ARG A 25 -4.42 16.94 4.84
CA ARG A 25 -4.61 16.17 3.59
C ARG A 25 -5.69 15.11 3.74
N LEU A 26 -5.69 14.35 4.84
CA LEU A 26 -6.66 13.30 5.10
C LEU A 26 -8.08 13.87 5.25
N VAL A 27 -8.25 15.00 5.93
CA VAL A 27 -9.54 15.70 6.05
C VAL A 27 -10.04 16.18 4.69
N LEU A 28 -9.18 16.79 3.87
CA LEU A 28 -9.55 17.20 2.51
C LEU A 28 -9.99 16.01 1.65
N GLU A 29 -9.28 14.89 1.75
CA GLU A 29 -9.60 13.66 1.03
C GLU A 29 -10.93 13.07 1.52
N PHE A 30 -11.20 13.14 2.82
CA PHE A 30 -12.47 12.75 3.41
C PHE A 30 -13.63 13.63 2.93
N ILE A 31 -13.43 14.95 2.82
CA ILE A 31 -14.42 15.87 2.25
C ILE A 31 -14.71 15.49 0.79
N LYS A 32 -13.69 15.19 -0.03
CA LYS A 32 -13.89 14.71 -1.41
C LYS A 32 -14.67 13.40 -1.46
N LEU A 33 -14.38 12.47 -0.54
CA LEU A 33 -15.09 11.20 -0.39
C LEU A 33 -16.56 11.44 -0.07
N VAL A 34 -16.88 12.33 0.87
CA VAL A 34 -18.26 12.66 1.24
C VAL A 34 -19.03 13.27 0.07
N PHE A 35 -18.41 14.17 -0.70
CA PHE A 35 -19.05 14.83 -1.85
C PHE A 35 -19.22 13.89 -3.08
N LYS A 36 -18.24 13.03 -3.41
CA LYS A 36 -18.31 12.11 -4.57
C LYS A 36 -18.78 10.69 -4.25
N ARG A 37 -18.99 10.38 -2.96
CA ARG A 37 -19.53 9.16 -2.33
C ARG A 37 -19.18 7.84 -3.04
N LEU A 38 -20.04 7.37 -3.94
CA LEU A 38 -19.93 6.04 -4.56
C LEU A 38 -19.03 6.02 -5.79
N GLN A 39 -18.91 7.12 -6.51
CA GLN A 39 -18.04 7.21 -7.68
C GLN A 39 -16.57 7.29 -7.28
N TYR A 40 -16.30 7.76 -6.06
CA TYR A 40 -14.98 7.86 -5.46
C TYR A 40 -14.38 6.48 -5.13
N LEU A 41 -15.17 5.54 -4.61
CA LEU A 41 -14.72 4.18 -4.29
C LEU A 41 -14.49 3.31 -5.52
N LYS A 42 -15.08 3.66 -6.67
CA LYS A 42 -14.91 2.91 -7.92
C LYS A 42 -13.60 3.21 -8.64
N ASN A 43 -12.96 4.33 -8.33
CA ASN A 43 -11.67 4.71 -8.93
C ASN A 43 -10.52 4.06 -8.15
N TYR A 44 -9.75 3.20 -8.82
CA TYR A 44 -8.66 2.46 -8.20
C TYR A 44 -7.58 3.38 -7.62
N GLU A 45 -7.15 4.39 -8.38
CA GLU A 45 -6.12 5.37 -7.96
C GLU A 45 -6.44 5.98 -6.60
N ASN A 46 -7.71 6.33 -6.45
CA ASN A 46 -8.21 7.01 -5.29
C ASN A 46 -8.24 6.12 -4.03
N LEU A 47 -8.59 4.84 -4.21
CA LEU A 47 -8.46 3.85 -3.14
C LEU A 47 -7.00 3.71 -2.70
N PHE A 48 -6.05 3.64 -3.65
CA PHE A 48 -4.63 3.58 -3.36
C PHE A 48 -4.15 4.81 -2.57
N PHE A 49 -4.61 6.03 -2.89
CA PHE A 49 -4.27 7.25 -2.14
C PHE A 49 -4.76 7.21 -0.70
N VAL A 50 -6.00 6.79 -0.46
CA VAL A 50 -6.54 6.65 0.90
C VAL A 50 -5.74 5.61 1.69
N THR A 51 -5.43 4.46 1.09
CA THR A 51 -4.59 3.44 1.71
C THR A 51 -3.20 3.97 2.05
N LEU A 52 -2.58 4.77 1.17
CA LEU A 52 -1.30 5.41 1.43
C LEU A 52 -1.38 6.31 2.67
N TYR A 53 -2.37 7.21 2.73
CA TYR A 53 -2.52 8.13 3.86
C TYR A 53 -2.72 7.39 5.19
N ILE A 54 -3.52 6.31 5.19
CA ILE A 54 -3.72 5.47 6.38
C ILE A 54 -2.39 4.82 6.81
N LEU A 55 -1.64 4.22 5.88
CA LEU A 55 -0.35 3.58 6.18
C LEU A 55 0.67 4.58 6.73
N THR A 56 0.77 5.76 6.13
CA THR A 56 1.67 6.81 6.63
C THR A 56 1.25 7.29 8.01
N PHE A 57 -0.05 7.41 8.27
CA PHE A 57 -0.57 7.79 9.58
C PHE A 57 -0.23 6.75 10.66
N VAL A 58 -0.42 5.45 10.35
CA VAL A 58 -0.07 4.35 11.27
C VAL A 58 1.43 4.28 11.55
N PHE A 59 2.27 4.53 10.53
CA PHE A 59 3.73 4.58 10.71
C PHE A 59 4.16 5.70 11.66
N ILE A 60 3.58 6.90 11.49
CA ILE A 60 3.99 8.10 12.22
C ILE A 60 3.42 8.14 13.66
N TYR A 61 2.35 7.40 13.93
CA TYR A 61 1.70 7.30 15.23
C TYR A 61 2.36 6.22 16.10
N PRO A 62 2.83 6.47 17.35
CA PRO A 62 2.84 7.71 18.14
C PRO A 62 4.16 8.51 17.99
N PRO A 63 4.11 9.85 18.05
CA PRO A 63 5.27 10.72 17.82
C PRO A 63 6.32 10.68 18.95
N ASP A 64 5.90 10.35 20.17
CA ASP A 64 6.72 10.41 21.39
C ASP A 64 7.67 9.22 21.57
N SER A 65 7.61 8.26 20.65
CA SER A 65 8.29 6.97 20.77
C SER A 65 8.97 6.56 19.47
N GLU A 66 10.06 5.81 19.60
CA GLU A 66 10.71 5.22 18.44
C GLU A 66 9.80 4.14 17.83
N PRO A 67 9.70 4.09 16.49
CA PRO A 67 8.86 3.12 15.80
C PRO A 67 9.35 1.69 16.09
N CYS A 68 8.42 0.84 16.53
CA CYS A 68 8.65 -0.61 16.65
C CYS A 68 8.77 -1.26 15.26
N ILE A 69 9.20 -2.52 15.22
CA ILE A 69 9.31 -3.32 13.98
C ILE A 69 8.00 -3.30 13.18
N ASP A 70 6.86 -3.45 13.85
CA ASP A 70 5.54 -3.42 13.20
C ASP A 70 5.26 -2.07 12.52
N ASN A 71 5.56 -0.96 13.22
CA ASN A 71 5.43 0.37 12.63
C ASN A 71 6.36 0.52 11.41
N TRP A 72 7.61 0.06 11.51
CA TRP A 72 8.55 0.09 10.39
C TRP A 72 8.05 -0.65 9.16
N ILE A 73 7.41 -1.81 9.34
CA ILE A 73 6.81 -2.56 8.23
C ILE A 73 5.75 -1.69 7.52
N PHE A 74 4.86 -1.03 8.26
CA PHE A 74 3.88 -0.11 7.67
C PHE A 74 4.55 1.09 6.97
N GLY A 75 5.66 1.59 7.50
CA GLY A 75 6.46 2.63 6.86
C GLY A 75 7.03 2.18 5.51
N ILE A 76 7.62 0.98 5.44
CA ILE A 76 8.16 0.41 4.21
C ILE A 76 7.05 0.24 3.16
N PHE A 77 5.91 -0.33 3.56
CA PHE A 77 4.76 -0.47 2.66
C PHE A 77 4.25 0.89 2.17
N SER A 78 4.18 1.88 3.05
CA SER A 78 3.77 3.24 2.69
C SER A 78 4.70 3.85 1.63
N VAL A 79 6.03 3.72 1.81
CA VAL A 79 7.01 4.27 0.85
C VAL A 79 6.88 3.58 -0.51
N ILE A 80 6.80 2.26 -0.56
CA ILE A 80 6.62 1.52 -1.81
C ILE A 80 5.31 1.94 -2.50
N LEU A 81 4.22 2.04 -1.73
CA LEU A 81 2.93 2.46 -2.26
C LEU A 81 2.95 3.89 -2.80
N ALA A 82 3.69 4.80 -2.18
CA ALA A 82 3.87 6.17 -2.65
C ALA A 82 4.56 6.21 -4.02
N TRP A 83 5.61 5.41 -4.21
CA TRP A 83 6.27 5.28 -5.50
C TRP A 83 5.36 4.66 -6.57
N CYS A 84 4.57 3.64 -6.21
CA CYS A 84 3.56 3.08 -7.12
C CYS A 84 2.50 4.13 -7.52
N LEU A 85 2.02 4.92 -6.56
CA LEU A 85 1.07 6.02 -6.80
C LEU A 85 1.64 7.14 -7.67
N LEU A 86 2.94 7.40 -7.58
CA LEU A 86 3.62 8.34 -8.46
C LEU A 86 3.50 7.87 -9.93
N ILE A 87 3.64 6.58 -10.20
CA ILE A 87 3.46 6.01 -11.53
C ILE A 87 2.02 6.21 -12.03
N PHE A 88 1.02 6.04 -11.16
CA PHE A 88 -0.37 6.34 -11.49
C PHE A 88 -0.54 7.83 -11.83
N GLN A 89 0.02 8.74 -11.02
CA GLN A 89 -0.06 10.18 -11.25
C GLN A 89 0.51 10.62 -12.62
N PHE A 90 1.47 9.87 -13.18
CA PHE A 90 1.99 10.16 -14.52
C PHE A 90 0.95 10.03 -15.64
N GLU A 91 -0.15 9.31 -15.42
CA GLU A 91 -1.29 9.23 -16.34
C GLU A 91 -1.84 10.61 -16.70
N HIS A 92 -1.84 11.56 -15.76
CA HIS A 92 -2.41 12.89 -15.97
C HIS A 92 -1.47 13.85 -16.73
N LEU A 93 -0.24 13.42 -17.04
CA LEU A 93 0.69 14.25 -17.82
C LEU A 93 0.40 14.14 -19.32
N PRO A 94 0.37 15.27 -20.06
CA PRO A 94 -0.12 15.32 -21.44
C PRO A 94 0.71 14.53 -22.46
N VAL A 95 2.00 14.29 -22.17
CA VAL A 95 2.92 13.57 -23.09
C VAL A 95 3.27 12.18 -22.58
N THR A 96 3.57 12.05 -21.28
CA THR A 96 3.99 10.77 -20.68
C THR A 96 2.82 9.90 -20.22
N GLY A 97 1.61 10.46 -20.10
CA GLY A 97 0.44 9.76 -19.57
C GLY A 97 -0.03 8.59 -20.41
N ILE A 98 0.11 8.67 -21.73
CA ILE A 98 -0.25 7.57 -22.65
C ILE A 98 0.59 6.32 -22.35
N TYR A 99 1.88 6.50 -22.05
CA TYR A 99 2.77 5.37 -21.73
C TYR A 99 2.42 4.75 -20.37
N SER A 100 2.13 5.56 -19.36
CA SER A 100 1.70 5.06 -18.04
C SER A 100 0.38 4.30 -18.13
N LEU A 101 -0.59 4.81 -18.89
CA LEU A 101 -1.87 4.14 -19.17
C LEU A 101 -1.69 2.75 -19.81
N MET A 102 -0.80 2.65 -20.79
CA MET A 102 -0.49 1.36 -21.42
C MET A 102 0.16 0.41 -20.43
N PHE A 103 1.09 0.89 -19.61
CA PHE A 103 1.74 0.10 -18.59
C PHE A 103 0.74 -0.47 -17.55
N GLN A 104 -0.20 0.34 -17.08
CA GLN A 104 -1.26 -0.13 -16.18
C GLN A 104 -2.11 -1.24 -16.81
N LYS A 105 -2.47 -1.12 -18.10
CA LYS A 105 -3.21 -2.17 -18.83
C LYS A 105 -2.44 -3.49 -18.85
N VAL A 106 -1.12 -3.43 -19.05
CA VAL A 106 -0.25 -4.63 -19.01
C VAL A 106 -0.24 -5.24 -17.62
N ILE A 107 -0.09 -4.45 -16.54
CA ILE A 107 -0.17 -4.95 -15.16
C ILE A 107 -1.49 -5.68 -14.90
N ILE A 108 -2.62 -5.11 -15.32
CA ILE A 108 -3.93 -5.74 -15.13
C ILE A 108 -4.02 -7.09 -15.88
N SER A 109 -3.47 -7.16 -17.09
CA SER A 109 -3.40 -8.42 -17.85
C SER A 109 -2.53 -9.46 -17.13
N LEU A 110 -1.35 -9.05 -16.63
CA LEU A 110 -0.46 -9.92 -15.88
C LEU A 110 -1.11 -10.46 -14.60
N VAL A 111 -1.82 -9.61 -13.83
CA VAL A 111 -2.55 -10.04 -12.64
C VAL A 111 -3.60 -11.10 -12.98
N LYS A 112 -4.34 -10.95 -14.09
CA LYS A 112 -5.31 -11.97 -14.53
C LYS A 112 -4.63 -13.32 -14.83
N VAL A 113 -3.48 -13.30 -15.51
CA VAL A 113 -2.71 -14.51 -15.81
C VAL A 113 -2.16 -15.14 -14.52
N LEU A 114 -1.64 -14.33 -13.60
CA LEU A 114 -1.15 -14.80 -12.30
C LEU A 114 -2.24 -15.46 -11.46
N LEU A 115 -3.49 -14.97 -11.51
CA LEU A 115 -4.61 -15.61 -10.82
C LEU A 115 -4.88 -17.01 -11.36
N ILE A 116 -4.87 -17.19 -12.68
CA ILE A 116 -5.01 -18.52 -13.30
C ILE A 116 -3.84 -19.41 -12.88
N PHE A 117 -2.62 -18.87 -12.92
CA PHE A 117 -1.42 -19.59 -12.50
C PHE A 117 -1.46 -20.03 -11.02
N ALA A 118 -2.02 -19.21 -10.13
CA ALA A 118 -2.21 -19.54 -8.73
C ALA A 118 -3.12 -20.77 -8.54
N PHE A 119 -4.20 -20.90 -9.32
CA PHE A 119 -5.04 -22.10 -9.30
C PHE A 119 -4.25 -23.36 -9.70
N PHE A 120 -3.40 -23.26 -10.73
CA PHE A 120 -2.53 -24.36 -11.12
C PHE A 120 -1.54 -24.72 -10.01
N ILE A 121 -0.89 -23.74 -9.38
CA ILE A 121 0.05 -23.98 -8.27
C ILE A 121 -0.64 -24.74 -7.13
N ILE A 122 -1.86 -24.34 -6.74
CA ILE A 122 -2.61 -25.00 -5.68
C ILE A 122 -2.97 -26.43 -6.07
N GLY A 123 -3.48 -26.63 -7.29
CA GLY A 123 -3.85 -27.96 -7.79
C GLY A 123 -2.67 -28.93 -7.84
N PHE A 124 -1.55 -28.50 -8.45
CA PHE A 124 -0.33 -29.31 -8.49
C PHE A 124 0.27 -29.51 -7.10
N GLY A 125 0.25 -28.48 -6.24
CA GLY A 125 0.74 -28.57 -4.86
C GLY A 125 0.00 -29.63 -4.04
N LEU A 126 -1.32 -29.70 -4.18
CA LEU A 126 -2.13 -30.74 -3.53
C LEU A 126 -1.86 -32.13 -4.09
N ALA A 127 -1.78 -32.27 -5.43
CA ALA A 127 -1.51 -33.55 -6.08
C ALA A 127 -0.14 -34.12 -5.68
N PHE A 128 0.89 -33.28 -5.64
CA PHE A 128 2.22 -33.68 -5.20
C PHE A 128 2.27 -34.04 -3.71
N ASN A 129 1.55 -33.31 -2.86
CA ASN A 129 1.48 -33.65 -1.43
C ASN A 129 0.90 -35.07 -1.23
N ILE A 130 -0.21 -35.40 -1.87
CA ILE A 130 -0.81 -36.74 -1.80
C ILE A 130 0.13 -37.81 -2.36
N GLY A 131 0.75 -37.54 -3.52
CA GLY A 131 1.70 -38.46 -4.14
C GLY A 131 2.90 -38.75 -3.24
N LEU A 132 3.51 -37.73 -2.63
CA LEU A 132 4.65 -37.87 -1.72
C LEU A 132 4.28 -38.62 -0.43
N VAL A 133 3.11 -38.34 0.16
CA VAL A 133 2.63 -39.06 1.34
C VAL A 133 2.44 -40.56 1.02
N SER A 134 1.93 -40.90 -0.16
CA SER A 134 1.72 -42.30 -0.56
C SER A 134 3.02 -43.10 -0.71
N GLN A 135 4.14 -42.45 -1.07
CA GLN A 135 5.44 -43.12 -1.19
C GLN A 135 6.17 -43.34 0.14
N VAL A 136 5.88 -42.53 1.18
CA VAL A 136 6.46 -42.71 2.52
C VAL A 136 5.74 -43.79 3.33
N SER A 137 4.48 -44.08 3.00
CA SER A 137 3.66 -45.10 3.69
C SER A 137 3.88 -46.54 3.18
N ASN A 138 4.70 -46.73 2.15
CA ASN A 138 5.12 -48.02 1.60
C ASN A 138 6.60 -48.28 1.90
#